data_AF-A0A2S9Z252-F1
#
_entry.id   AF-A0A2S9Z252-F1
#
_cell.length_a   1.000
_cell.length_b   1.000
_cell.length_c   1.000
_cell.angle_alpha   90.00
_cell.angle_beta   90.00
_cell.angle_gamma   90.00
#
_symmetry.space_group_name_H-M   'P 1'
#
loop_
_entity.id
_entity.type
_entity.pdbx_description
1 polymer ?
#
loop_
_entity_poly.entity_id
_entity_poly.type
_entity_poly.pdbx_seq_one_letter_code
_entity_poly.pdbx_strand_id
1 'polypeptide(L)'
;MASKARPIILPETKGLSLHEIRDAAGFDLGLIVDTPFHQATLVLQAADGLLELHEKDTWLDLVCGADATQGVLAASIISTFCGGDEPDYSFITFRTSAAEVKKDLTGFLTSIAVKAPGLYAPEDYEYSWLPLDATRVTELANSYLVDADAVQLFPPAAMTGELHAEYIKHAGRYSVVFEIDSNDAAGAEAFREVHDVLCASEMPESLRLIRTARPTHSQYRQVHPDVAPSRTSSLLVVTGEELDIVDAIVAEILAVLSPRARLRLLRLTGRQHLGLLQASCLPVYGWQNQKTFTRTTKSGVVA
;
A
#
# COMPACT_ATOMS: atom_id res chain seq x y z
N MET A 1 -8.62 -6.18 -35.48
CA MET A 1 -8.40 -4.77 -35.08
C MET A 1 -8.37 -4.76 -33.56
N ALA A 2 -7.21 -4.50 -32.95
CA ALA A 2 -7.12 -4.41 -31.49
C ALA A 2 -7.91 -3.19 -31.02
N SER A 3 -8.89 -3.41 -30.13
CA SER A 3 -9.56 -2.33 -29.41
C SER A 3 -8.50 -1.49 -28.70
N LYS A 4 -8.39 -0.20 -29.04
CA LYS A 4 -7.54 0.72 -28.28
C LYS A 4 -8.18 0.90 -26.90
N ALA A 5 -7.73 0.12 -25.92
CA ALA A 5 -8.14 0.25 -24.54
C ALA A 5 -7.95 1.71 -24.11
N ARG A 6 -8.99 2.33 -23.55
CA ARG A 6 -8.88 3.72 -23.11
C ARG A 6 -8.06 3.78 -21.82
N PRO A 7 -7.16 4.78 -21.70
CA PRO A 7 -6.45 5.03 -20.46
C PRO A 7 -7.44 5.37 -19.34
N ILE A 8 -7.41 4.61 -18.24
CA ILE A 8 -8.05 4.95 -16.97
C ILE A 8 -7.06 5.78 -16.16
N ILE A 9 -7.46 7.01 -15.84
CA ILE A 9 -6.75 7.84 -14.87
C ILE A 9 -7.50 7.69 -13.55
N LEU A 10 -6.87 7.03 -12.57
CA LEU A 10 -7.42 6.92 -11.23
C LEU A 10 -7.41 8.31 -10.56
N PRO A 11 -8.57 8.85 -10.14
CA PRO A 11 -8.64 10.19 -9.56
C PRO A 11 -7.69 10.41 -8.37
N GLU A 12 -7.42 9.35 -7.61
CA GLU A 12 -6.58 9.34 -6.42
C GLU A 12 -5.10 9.63 -6.74
N THR A 13 -4.64 9.38 -7.96
CA THR A 13 -3.24 9.65 -8.34
C THR A 13 -3.01 11.07 -8.87
N LYS A 14 -4.08 11.84 -9.15
CA LYS A 14 -3.98 13.16 -9.78
C LYS A 14 -3.24 14.21 -8.94
N GLY A 15 -3.24 14.04 -7.62
CA GLY A 15 -2.59 14.97 -6.69
C GLY A 15 -1.18 14.57 -6.30
N LEU A 16 -0.66 13.46 -6.85
CA LEU A 16 0.64 12.92 -6.50
C LEU A 16 1.72 13.53 -7.38
N SER A 17 2.80 13.98 -6.77
CA SER A 17 4.05 14.37 -7.42
C SER A 17 5.23 13.65 -6.77
N LEU A 18 6.32 13.47 -7.53
CA LEU A 18 7.54 12.88 -7.01
C LEU A 18 8.62 13.95 -6.87
N HIS A 19 9.25 13.97 -5.70
CA HIS A 19 10.32 14.89 -5.38
C HIS A 19 11.55 14.10 -4.96
N GLU A 20 12.72 14.59 -5.33
CA GLU A 20 13.99 13.97 -4.97
C GLU A 20 14.72 14.85 -3.96
N ILE A 21 15.18 14.25 -2.87
CA ILE A 21 16.04 14.91 -1.88
C ILE A 21 17.15 13.97 -1.44
N ARG A 22 18.23 14.53 -0.88
CA ARG A 22 19.27 13.74 -0.23
C ARG A 22 19.13 13.84 1.28
N ASP A 23 19.18 12.70 1.96
CA ASP A 23 19.02 12.62 3.40
C ASP A 23 20.32 12.85 4.19
N ALA A 24 20.21 12.89 5.52
CA ALA A 24 21.36 13.11 6.40
C ALA A 24 22.37 11.95 6.45
N ALA A 25 21.96 10.74 6.04
CA ALA A 25 22.85 9.59 5.90
C ALA A 25 23.51 9.54 4.50
N GLY A 26 23.10 10.40 3.58
CA GLY A 26 23.66 10.55 2.25
C GLY A 26 22.97 9.74 1.16
N PHE A 27 21.79 9.16 1.42
CA PHE A 27 20.97 8.47 0.43
C PHE A 27 20.06 9.44 -0.32
N ASP A 28 19.83 9.18 -1.60
CA ASP A 28 18.84 9.88 -2.40
C ASP A 28 17.45 9.26 -2.17
N LEU A 29 16.46 10.09 -1.88
CA LEU A 29 15.11 9.72 -1.51
C LEU A 29 14.11 10.21 -2.55
N GLY A 30 13.30 9.29 -3.10
CA GLY A 30 12.07 9.59 -3.82
C GLY A 30 10.91 9.78 -2.85
N LEU A 31 10.43 11.01 -2.72
CA LEU A 31 9.28 11.35 -1.89
C LEU A 31 8.02 11.61 -2.73
N ILE A 32 7.00 10.80 -2.50
CA ILE A 32 5.67 10.99 -3.09
C ILE A 32 4.93 12.04 -2.27
N VAL A 33 4.68 13.21 -2.85
CA VAL A 33 3.92 14.29 -2.22
C VAL A 33 2.48 14.22 -2.71
N ASP A 34 1.55 14.11 -1.76
CA ASP A 34 0.10 14.17 -2.02
C ASP A 34 -0.42 15.54 -1.57
N THR A 35 -0.60 16.41 -2.57
CA THR A 35 -1.02 17.79 -2.34
C THR A 35 -2.44 17.88 -1.75
N PRO A 36 -3.45 17.15 -2.26
CA PRO A 36 -4.80 17.13 -1.67
C PRO A 36 -4.86 16.74 -0.19
N PHE A 37 -4.08 15.75 0.25
CA PHE A 37 -4.10 15.27 1.64
C PHE A 37 -3.02 15.88 2.54
N HIS A 38 -2.16 16.74 1.99
CA HIS A 38 -1.08 17.41 2.73
C HIS A 38 -0.18 16.40 3.43
N GLN A 39 0.39 15.48 2.66
CA GLN A 39 1.28 14.44 3.16
C GLN A 39 2.42 14.17 2.17
N ALA A 40 3.52 13.62 2.67
CA ALA A 40 4.60 13.09 1.83
C ALA A 40 4.95 11.68 2.28
N THR A 41 5.34 10.83 1.34
CA THR A 41 5.58 9.41 1.58
C THR A 41 6.94 9.02 1.06
N LEU A 42 7.73 8.40 1.93
CA LEU A 42 8.98 7.73 1.58
C LEU A 42 8.70 6.26 1.30
N VAL A 43 9.29 5.70 0.24
CA VAL A 43 9.23 4.26 -0.06
C VAL A 43 10.59 3.64 0.25
N LEU A 44 10.55 2.46 0.85
CA LEU A 44 11.69 1.70 1.28
C LEU A 44 11.59 0.25 0.79
N GLN A 45 12.74 -0.41 0.73
CA GLN A 45 12.88 -1.82 0.39
C GLN A 45 13.67 -2.51 1.50
N ALA A 46 13.25 -3.69 1.94
CA ALA A 46 14.03 -4.47 2.91
C ALA A 46 15.40 -4.85 2.31
N ALA A 47 16.49 -4.61 3.05
CA ALA A 47 17.84 -4.92 2.59
C ALA A 47 18.06 -6.43 2.42
N ASP A 48 17.50 -7.22 3.34
CA ASP A 48 17.68 -8.67 3.43
C ASP A 48 16.58 -9.47 2.71
N GLY A 49 15.83 -8.83 1.80
CA GLY A 49 14.80 -9.49 1.00
C GLY A 49 13.46 -9.64 1.73
N LEU A 50 13.13 -10.87 2.13
CA LEU A 50 11.86 -11.21 2.80
C LEU A 50 12.05 -11.25 4.31
N LEU A 51 11.27 -10.45 5.02
CA LEU A 51 11.27 -10.40 6.48
C LEU A 51 10.20 -11.33 7.06
N GLU A 52 10.47 -11.87 8.25
CA GLU A 52 9.50 -12.62 9.03
C GLU A 52 8.41 -11.70 9.58
N LEU A 53 7.23 -12.26 9.87
CA LEU A 53 6.09 -11.46 10.31
C LEU A 53 6.36 -10.66 11.60
N HIS A 54 7.07 -11.26 12.56
CA HIS A 54 7.39 -10.61 13.82
C HIS A 54 8.34 -9.41 13.65
N GLU A 55 9.22 -9.46 12.64
CA GLU A 55 10.17 -8.39 12.30
C GLU A 55 9.41 -7.20 11.70
N LYS A 56 8.50 -7.49 10.78
CA LYS A 56 7.56 -6.52 10.19
C LYS A 56 6.73 -5.81 11.25
N ASP A 57 6.13 -6.56 12.17
CA ASP A 57 5.33 -5.98 13.27
C ASP A 57 6.20 -5.12 14.19
N THR A 58 7.40 -5.57 14.54
CA THR A 58 8.36 -4.81 15.38
C THR A 58 8.73 -3.49 14.71
N TRP A 59 9.04 -3.50 13.42
CA TRP A 59 9.37 -2.28 12.68
C TRP A 59 8.19 -1.29 12.62
N LEU A 60 6.97 -1.77 12.35
CA LEU A 60 5.77 -0.94 12.34
C LEU A 60 5.55 -0.25 13.69
N ASP A 61 5.75 -0.97 14.80
CA ASP A 61 5.64 -0.43 16.15
C ASP A 61 6.70 0.65 16.43
N LEU A 62 7.95 0.44 16.01
CA LEU A 62 9.03 1.42 16.15
C LEU A 62 8.74 2.71 15.36
N VAL A 63 8.37 2.59 14.08
CA VAL A 63 8.03 3.74 13.23
C VAL A 63 6.81 4.48 13.77
N CYS A 64 5.79 3.76 14.22
CA CYS A 64 4.61 4.38 14.83
C CYS A 64 4.91 5.00 16.19
N GLY A 65 5.86 4.46 16.95
CA GLY A 65 6.35 5.03 18.20
C GLY A 65 7.00 6.41 18.01
N ALA A 66 7.63 6.63 16.86
CA ALA A 66 8.28 7.89 16.49
C ALA A 66 7.30 9.02 16.06
N ASP A 67 5.98 8.77 15.99
CA ASP A 67 4.94 9.77 15.63
C ASP A 67 5.17 11.12 16.32
N ALA A 68 5.27 11.10 17.65
CA ALA A 68 5.21 12.32 18.46
C ALA A 68 6.34 13.30 18.14
N THR A 69 7.46 12.80 17.62
CA THR A 69 8.67 13.57 17.31
C THR A 69 8.85 13.77 15.80
N GLN A 70 8.27 12.90 14.98
CA GLN A 70 8.55 12.86 13.54
C GLN A 70 7.35 13.14 12.63
N GLY A 71 6.12 13.17 13.16
CA GLY A 71 4.92 13.52 12.39
C GLY A 71 4.42 12.40 11.47
N VAL A 72 4.69 11.14 11.84
CA VAL A 72 4.24 9.95 11.10
C VAL A 72 2.71 9.88 11.12
N LEU A 73 2.12 9.78 9.94
CA LEU A 73 0.68 9.60 9.73
C LEU A 73 0.31 8.11 9.61
N ALA A 74 1.12 7.35 8.89
CA ALA A 74 0.94 5.93 8.66
C ALA A 74 2.27 5.29 8.24
N ALA A 75 2.44 4.01 8.55
CA ALA A 75 3.49 3.16 8.02
C ALA A 75 2.84 1.91 7.46
N SER A 76 3.32 1.46 6.30
CA SER A 76 2.77 0.30 5.61
C SER A 76 3.89 -0.64 5.20
N ILE A 77 3.66 -1.94 5.28
CA ILE A 77 4.51 -2.99 4.70
C ILE A 77 3.69 -3.73 3.65
N ILE A 78 4.32 -4.05 2.52
CA ILE A 78 3.78 -4.89 1.45
C ILE A 78 4.68 -6.12 1.34
N SER A 79 4.06 -7.27 1.48
CA SER A 79 4.69 -8.57 1.23
C SER A 79 4.10 -9.19 -0.01
N THR A 80 4.98 -9.60 -0.93
CA THR A 80 4.60 -10.42 -2.07
C THR A 80 4.77 -11.89 -1.70
N PHE A 81 3.72 -12.65 -1.94
CA PHE A 81 3.72 -14.12 -1.90
C PHE A 81 3.45 -14.59 -3.31
N CYS A 82 4.14 -15.66 -3.72
CA CYS A 82 3.97 -16.26 -5.04
C CYS A 82 4.32 -15.29 -6.20
N GLY A 83 5.15 -15.75 -7.14
CA GLY A 83 5.64 -14.89 -8.24
C GLY A 83 7.11 -14.43 -8.13
N GLY A 84 7.92 -15.06 -7.26
CA GLY A 84 9.38 -14.92 -7.20
C GLY A 84 9.92 -14.39 -5.87
N ASP A 85 11.24 -14.24 -5.77
CA ASP A 85 11.95 -13.71 -4.60
C ASP A 85 11.87 -12.17 -4.55
N GLU A 86 10.66 -11.61 -4.69
CA GLU A 86 10.47 -10.16 -4.55
C GLU A 86 10.73 -9.74 -3.08
N PRO A 87 11.49 -8.66 -2.84
CA PRO A 87 11.72 -8.16 -1.49
C PRO A 87 10.45 -7.55 -0.91
N ASP A 88 10.39 -7.48 0.42
CA ASP A 88 9.38 -6.68 1.09
C ASP A 88 9.61 -5.18 0.83
N TYR A 89 8.52 -4.47 0.61
CA TYR A 89 8.52 -3.01 0.48
C TYR A 89 7.79 -2.39 1.65
N SER A 90 8.21 -1.21 2.06
CA SER A 90 7.47 -0.42 3.03
C SER A 90 7.37 1.02 2.59
N PHE A 91 6.41 1.74 3.15
CA PHE A 91 6.33 3.17 2.95
C PHE A 91 5.83 3.89 4.20
N ILE A 92 6.44 5.03 4.47
CA ILE A 92 6.17 5.87 5.64
C ILE A 92 5.59 7.18 5.15
N THR A 93 4.38 7.48 5.60
CA THR A 93 3.68 8.71 5.25
C THR A 93 3.78 9.69 6.41
N PHE A 94 4.24 10.90 6.11
CA PHE A 94 4.37 12.02 7.03
C PHE A 94 3.27 13.03 6.79
N ARG A 95 2.71 13.58 7.87
CA ARG A 95 1.77 14.69 7.78
C ARG A 95 2.52 16.01 7.57
N THR A 96 2.02 16.86 6.68
CA THR A 96 2.39 18.27 6.56
C THR A 96 1.17 19.17 6.64
N SER A 97 1.37 20.48 6.72
CA SER A 97 0.30 21.46 6.69
C SER A 97 -0.01 21.93 5.26
N ALA A 98 -1.26 22.33 5.03
CA ALA A 98 -1.68 22.94 3.77
C ALA A 98 -0.85 24.19 3.39
N ALA A 99 -0.34 24.91 4.40
CA ALA A 99 0.44 26.13 4.20
C ALA A 99 1.84 25.82 3.67
N GLU A 100 2.50 24.78 4.20
CA GLU A 100 3.81 24.32 3.75
C GLU A 100 3.74 23.78 2.32
N VAL A 101 2.77 22.93 2.02
CA VAL A 101 2.59 22.36 0.66
C VAL A 101 2.36 23.44 -0.40
N LYS A 102 1.63 24.51 -0.08
CA LYS A 102 1.26 25.55 -1.05
C LYS A 102 2.29 26.66 -1.23
N LYS A 103 3.11 26.96 -0.22
CA LYS A 103 4.06 28.08 -0.27
C LYS A 103 5.46 27.63 -0.65
N ASP A 104 6.00 26.67 0.10
CA ASP A 104 7.37 26.18 -0.04
C ASP A 104 7.52 24.85 0.71
N LEU A 105 7.68 23.76 -0.05
CA LEU A 105 7.88 22.42 0.47
C LEU A 105 9.29 22.20 1.02
N THR A 106 10.26 23.06 0.71
CA THR A 106 11.68 22.83 0.98
C THR A 106 11.96 22.57 2.46
N GLY A 107 11.37 23.37 3.36
CA GLY A 107 11.56 23.19 4.80
C GLY A 107 11.01 21.86 5.32
N PHE A 108 9.85 21.44 4.81
CA PHE A 108 9.24 20.17 5.17
C PHE A 108 10.04 18.97 4.64
N LEU A 109 10.45 19.02 3.37
CA LEU A 109 11.30 17.98 2.77
C LEU A 109 12.66 17.87 3.47
N THR A 110 13.27 19.00 3.84
CA THR A 110 14.50 19.04 4.63
C THR A 110 14.31 18.39 6.01
N SER A 111 13.18 18.63 6.67
CA SER A 111 12.84 17.99 7.94
C SER A 111 12.74 16.47 7.80
N ILE A 112 12.15 15.97 6.70
CA ILE A 112 12.14 14.53 6.39
C ILE A 112 13.56 14.01 6.18
N ALA A 113 14.38 14.67 5.36
CA ALA A 113 15.77 14.26 5.11
C ALA A 113 16.61 14.10 6.39
N VAL A 114 16.35 14.93 7.42
CA VAL A 114 17.05 14.83 8.71
C VAL A 114 16.54 13.65 9.54
N LYS A 115 15.23 13.35 9.49
CA LYS A 115 14.58 12.36 10.36
C LYS A 115 14.53 10.94 9.79
N ALA A 116 14.45 10.81 8.47
CA ALA A 116 14.26 9.54 7.76
C ALA A 116 15.26 8.43 8.17
N PRO A 117 16.57 8.70 8.36
CA PRO A 117 17.52 7.67 8.76
C PRO A 117 17.12 6.91 10.03
N GLY A 118 16.60 7.61 11.04
CA GLY A 118 16.16 7.00 12.29
C GLY A 118 14.89 6.15 12.17
N LEU A 119 14.21 6.17 11.01
CA LEU A 119 13.00 5.37 10.76
C LEU A 119 13.28 4.13 9.92
N TYR A 120 14.14 4.24 8.90
CA TYR A 120 14.46 3.10 8.04
C TYR A 120 15.63 2.26 8.57
N ALA A 121 16.46 2.82 9.47
CA ALA A 121 17.51 2.12 10.21
C ALA A 121 17.51 2.52 11.70
N PRO A 122 16.49 2.12 12.48
CA PRO A 122 16.44 2.42 13.91
C PRO A 122 17.55 1.68 14.68
N GLU A 123 18.16 2.33 15.69
CA GLU A 123 19.30 1.76 16.44
C GLU A 123 18.99 0.41 17.14
N ASP A 124 17.74 0.22 17.58
CA ASP A 124 17.28 -0.98 18.30
C ASP A 124 16.63 -2.02 17.37
N TYR A 125 16.83 -1.93 16.05
CA TYR A 125 16.26 -2.83 15.06
C TYR A 125 17.37 -3.44 14.18
N GLU A 126 17.41 -4.77 14.13
CA GLU A 126 18.50 -5.52 13.48
C GLU A 126 18.48 -5.38 11.95
N TYR A 127 17.30 -5.15 11.36
CA TYR A 127 17.12 -5.10 9.92
C TYR A 127 17.14 -3.67 9.39
N SER A 128 17.66 -3.50 8.18
CA SER A 128 17.69 -2.20 7.52
C SER A 128 16.69 -2.15 6.37
N TRP A 129 15.96 -1.05 6.28
CA TRP A 129 15.18 -0.69 5.12
C TRP A 129 15.97 0.35 4.32
N LEU A 130 16.17 0.08 3.03
CA LEU A 130 16.88 0.97 2.14
C LEU A 130 15.87 1.90 1.46
N PRO A 131 16.06 3.22 1.54
CA PRO A 131 15.20 4.13 0.82
C PRO A 131 15.40 4.00 -0.70
N LEU A 132 14.30 4.18 -1.42
CA LEU A 132 14.30 4.19 -2.88
C LEU A 132 14.43 5.63 -3.40
N ASP A 133 15.26 5.81 -4.42
CA ASP A 133 15.33 7.06 -5.19
C ASP A 133 14.07 7.26 -6.06
N ALA A 134 13.95 8.44 -6.67
CA ALA A 134 12.79 8.78 -7.50
C ALA A 134 12.63 7.86 -8.75
N THR A 135 13.72 7.36 -9.31
CA THR A 135 13.67 6.45 -10.46
C THR A 135 13.08 5.11 -10.05
N ARG A 136 13.59 4.52 -8.95
CA ARG A 136 13.13 3.25 -8.39
C ARG A 136 11.70 3.31 -7.90
N VAL A 137 11.28 4.43 -7.30
CA VAL A 137 9.87 4.66 -6.93
C VAL A 137 8.98 4.67 -8.18
N THR A 138 9.42 5.31 -9.26
CA THR A 138 8.67 5.33 -10.52
C THR A 138 8.55 3.93 -11.12
N GLU A 139 9.65 3.18 -11.21
CA GLU A 139 9.65 1.80 -11.69
C GLU A 139 8.69 0.92 -10.90
N LEU A 140 8.77 0.97 -9.57
CA LEU A 140 7.96 0.16 -8.66
C LEU A 140 6.47 0.50 -8.72
N ALA A 141 6.12 1.78 -8.80
CA ALA A 141 4.72 2.19 -8.94
C ALA A 141 4.12 1.74 -10.29
N ASN A 142 4.94 1.63 -11.33
CA ASN A 142 4.51 1.25 -12.66
C ASN A 142 4.44 -0.28 -12.84
N SER A 143 5.34 -1.06 -12.22
CA SER A 143 5.46 -2.52 -12.44
C SER A 143 4.18 -3.32 -12.19
N TYR A 144 3.26 -2.79 -11.37
CA TYR A 144 1.99 -3.43 -11.04
C TYR A 144 0.76 -2.74 -11.66
N LEU A 145 0.91 -1.56 -12.29
CA LEU A 145 -0.22 -0.76 -12.75
C LEU A 145 -0.27 -0.59 -14.27
N VAL A 146 0.87 -0.66 -14.94
CA VAL A 146 0.96 -0.43 -16.39
C VAL A 146 1.55 -1.65 -17.10
N ASP A 147 1.24 -1.77 -18.39
CA ASP A 147 1.81 -2.81 -19.24
C ASP A 147 3.34 -2.70 -19.26
N ALA A 148 4.05 -3.85 -19.34
CA ALA A 148 5.51 -3.88 -19.25
C ALA A 148 6.22 -3.11 -20.38
N ASP A 149 5.56 -2.92 -21.52
CA ASP A 149 6.05 -2.15 -22.67
C ASP A 149 5.60 -0.67 -22.65
N ALA A 150 4.84 -0.25 -21.64
CA ALA A 150 4.39 1.13 -21.50
C ALA A 150 5.52 2.06 -21.04
N VAL A 151 5.42 3.34 -21.42
CA VAL A 151 6.32 4.38 -20.91
C VAL A 151 6.05 4.59 -19.43
N GLN A 152 7.06 4.35 -18.60
CA GLN A 152 6.97 4.53 -17.15
C GLN A 152 7.09 6.02 -16.80
N LEU A 153 6.08 6.54 -16.11
CA LEU A 153 6.00 7.93 -15.66
C LEU A 153 5.42 7.99 -14.24
N PHE A 154 5.71 9.08 -13.52
CA PHE A 154 5.10 9.36 -12.22
C PHE A 154 4.24 10.64 -12.26
N PRO A 155 3.01 10.63 -11.69
CA PRO A 155 2.29 9.44 -11.24
C PRO A 155 2.00 8.51 -12.45
N PRO A 156 1.79 7.20 -12.24
CA PRO A 156 1.47 6.26 -13.31
C PRO A 156 0.34 6.79 -14.19
N ALA A 157 0.71 7.23 -15.39
CA ALA A 157 -0.13 7.99 -16.29
C ALA A 157 -0.89 7.00 -17.18
N ALA A 158 -2.00 6.52 -16.64
CA ALA A 158 -2.97 5.61 -17.24
C ALA A 158 -2.75 4.12 -17.03
N MET A 159 -3.72 3.52 -16.35
CA MET A 159 -3.96 2.08 -16.40
C MET A 159 -4.84 1.80 -17.62
N THR A 160 -4.41 0.95 -18.54
CA THR A 160 -5.30 0.41 -19.58
C THR A 160 -6.22 -0.61 -18.92
N GLY A 161 -7.55 -0.39 -18.92
CA GLY A 161 -8.40 -1.34 -18.19
C GLY A 161 -9.87 -1.01 -17.99
N GLU A 162 -10.46 -1.64 -16.96
CA GLU A 162 -11.85 -1.48 -16.54
C GLU A 162 -11.95 -1.49 -15.01
N LEU A 163 -12.67 -0.52 -14.44
CA LEU A 163 -13.08 -0.52 -13.04
C LEU A 163 -14.43 -1.22 -12.91
N HIS A 164 -14.45 -2.37 -12.25
CA HIS A 164 -15.67 -3.08 -11.88
C HIS A 164 -15.89 -2.99 -10.36
N ALA A 165 -17.12 -3.24 -9.91
CA ALA A 165 -17.42 -3.25 -8.48
C ALA A 165 -16.65 -4.38 -7.76
N GLU A 166 -16.43 -5.50 -8.44
CA GLU A 166 -15.85 -6.71 -7.83
C GLU A 166 -14.38 -6.91 -8.16
N TYR A 167 -13.89 -6.33 -9.25
CA TYR A 167 -12.50 -6.48 -9.69
C TYR A 167 -12.01 -5.21 -10.38
N ILE A 168 -10.70 -5.14 -10.59
CA ILE A 168 -10.08 -4.16 -11.49
C ILE A 168 -9.33 -4.92 -12.58
N LYS A 169 -9.63 -4.61 -13.85
CA LYS A 169 -8.83 -5.06 -14.98
C LYS A 169 -7.81 -3.99 -15.30
N HIS A 170 -6.54 -4.34 -15.40
CA HIS A 170 -5.44 -3.41 -15.64
C HIS A 170 -4.25 -4.13 -16.26
N ALA A 171 -3.53 -3.49 -17.19
CA ALA A 171 -2.30 -4.04 -17.77
C ALA A 171 -2.41 -5.52 -18.22
N GLY A 172 -3.54 -5.88 -18.85
CA GLY A 172 -3.85 -7.25 -19.25
C GLY A 172 -4.22 -8.24 -18.13
N ARG A 173 -4.19 -7.82 -16.86
CA ARG A 173 -4.44 -8.64 -15.65
C ARG A 173 -5.74 -8.25 -14.96
N TYR A 174 -6.16 -9.10 -14.03
CA TYR A 174 -7.27 -8.88 -13.12
C TYR A 174 -6.75 -8.87 -11.69
N SER A 175 -7.21 -7.90 -10.91
CA SER A 175 -6.97 -7.90 -9.46
C SER A 175 -8.26 -7.83 -8.67
N VAL A 176 -8.27 -8.56 -7.55
CA VAL A 176 -9.30 -8.52 -6.53
C VAL A 176 -8.65 -8.20 -5.18
N VAL A 177 -9.31 -7.34 -4.42
CA VAL A 177 -8.85 -6.78 -3.16
C VAL A 177 -9.84 -7.10 -2.06
N PHE A 178 -9.29 -7.59 -0.95
CA PHE A 178 -9.98 -7.82 0.30
C PHE A 178 -9.37 -6.95 1.39
N GLU A 179 -10.21 -6.47 2.30
CA GLU A 179 -9.82 -5.95 3.59
C GLU A 179 -9.84 -7.10 4.61
N ILE A 180 -8.83 -7.15 5.47
CA ILE A 180 -8.77 -8.02 6.63
C ILE A 180 -8.99 -7.13 7.85
N ASP A 181 -10.16 -7.24 8.46
CA ASP A 181 -10.48 -6.50 9.68
C ASP A 181 -9.59 -7.00 10.82
N SER A 182 -8.55 -6.22 11.10
CA SER A 182 -7.42 -6.55 11.97
C SER A 182 -7.27 -5.56 13.14
N ASN A 183 -8.37 -4.89 13.52
CA ASN A 183 -8.38 -3.84 14.53
C ASN A 183 -8.49 -4.36 15.98
N ASP A 184 -8.77 -5.66 16.17
CA ASP A 184 -8.91 -6.31 17.48
C ASP A 184 -8.08 -7.61 17.54
N ALA A 185 -8.02 -8.24 18.71
CA ALA A 185 -7.23 -9.46 18.91
C ALA A 185 -7.64 -10.62 17.98
N ALA A 186 -8.95 -10.80 17.73
CA ALA A 186 -9.45 -11.82 16.83
C ALA A 186 -9.13 -11.48 15.36
N GLY A 187 -9.10 -10.20 15.01
CA GLY A 187 -8.66 -9.71 13.72
C GLY A 187 -7.16 -9.88 13.51
N ALA A 188 -6.35 -9.70 14.55
CA ALA A 188 -4.91 -9.98 14.51
C ALA A 188 -4.63 -11.49 14.33
N GLU A 189 -5.41 -12.36 14.98
CA GLU A 189 -5.41 -13.80 14.73
C GLU A 189 -5.79 -14.12 13.28
N ALA A 190 -6.87 -13.53 12.75
CA ALA A 190 -7.28 -13.72 11.36
C ALA A 190 -6.20 -13.28 10.37
N PHE A 191 -5.53 -12.16 10.63
CA PHE A 191 -4.41 -11.69 9.79
C PHE A 191 -3.25 -12.68 9.79
N ARG A 192 -2.83 -13.18 10.97
CA ARG A 192 -1.77 -14.20 11.07
C ARG A 192 -2.15 -15.46 10.32
N GLU A 193 -3.38 -15.92 10.47
CA GLU A 193 -3.87 -17.10 9.76
C GLU A 193 -3.84 -16.90 8.23
N VAL A 194 -4.24 -15.73 7.72
CA VAL A 194 -4.10 -15.39 6.30
C VAL A 194 -2.63 -15.41 5.88
N HIS A 195 -1.75 -14.76 6.63
CA HIS A 195 -0.31 -14.76 6.36
C HIS A 195 0.26 -16.17 6.27
N ASP A 196 -0.05 -17.05 7.23
CA ASP A 196 0.43 -18.44 7.28
C ASP A 196 -0.07 -19.26 6.08
N VAL A 197 -1.34 -19.06 5.67
CA VAL A 197 -1.88 -19.70 4.46
C VAL A 197 -1.12 -19.24 3.23
N LEU A 198 -0.83 -17.94 3.09
CA LEU A 198 -0.08 -17.41 1.94
C LEU A 198 1.37 -17.91 1.91
N CYS A 199 2.05 -18.00 3.06
CA CYS A 199 3.38 -18.59 3.18
C CYS A 199 3.42 -20.07 2.75
N ALA A 200 2.38 -20.82 3.07
CA ALA A 200 2.30 -22.25 2.78
C ALA A 200 1.79 -22.55 1.36
N SER A 201 1.33 -21.54 0.63
CA SER A 201 0.71 -21.71 -0.69
C SER A 201 1.76 -21.64 -1.79
N GLU A 202 1.70 -22.58 -2.74
CA GLU A 202 2.44 -22.53 -4.01
C GLU A 202 1.47 -22.12 -5.13
N MET A 203 1.24 -20.82 -5.29
CA MET A 203 0.35 -20.29 -6.34
C MET A 203 1.17 -19.74 -7.52
N PRO A 204 0.72 -19.89 -8.77
CA PRO A 204 1.38 -19.26 -9.93
C PRO A 204 1.22 -17.74 -9.98
N GLU A 205 0.20 -17.20 -9.32
CA GLU A 205 -0.20 -15.79 -9.38
C GLU A 205 0.39 -14.94 -8.26
N SER A 206 0.38 -13.62 -8.45
CA SER A 206 0.92 -12.69 -7.48
C SER A 206 -0.11 -12.35 -6.40
N LEU A 207 0.27 -12.63 -5.15
CA LEU A 207 -0.50 -12.31 -3.95
C LEU A 207 0.26 -11.23 -3.18
N ARG A 208 -0.40 -10.12 -2.86
CA ARG A 208 0.19 -9.06 -2.06
C ARG A 208 -0.60 -8.84 -0.78
N LEU A 209 0.07 -8.99 0.36
CA LEU A 209 -0.47 -8.66 1.67
C LEU A 209 0.08 -7.31 2.09
N ILE A 210 -0.81 -6.35 2.34
CA ILE A 210 -0.45 -5.03 2.83
C ILE A 210 -0.91 -4.93 4.28
N ARG A 211 -0.01 -4.52 5.17
CA ARG A 211 -0.32 -4.20 6.56
C ARG A 211 0.01 -2.75 6.80
N THR A 212 -0.97 -1.97 7.25
CA THR A 212 -0.82 -0.53 7.50
C THR A 212 -1.10 -0.24 8.95
N ALA A 213 -0.12 0.35 9.65
CA ALA A 213 -0.25 0.85 11.00
C ALA A 213 -0.41 2.38 10.98
N ARG A 214 -1.37 2.87 11.75
CA ARG A 214 -1.57 4.31 12.00
C ARG A 214 -1.29 4.61 13.47
N PRO A 215 -0.38 5.54 13.79
CA PRO A 215 -0.09 5.87 15.17
C PRO A 215 -1.34 6.35 15.93
N THR A 216 -1.51 5.87 17.15
CA THR A 216 -2.44 6.44 18.11
C THR A 216 -1.81 7.69 18.70
N HIS A 217 -2.50 8.82 18.54
CA HIS A 217 -2.00 10.13 18.96
C HIS A 217 -1.40 10.12 20.37
N SER A 218 -0.16 10.59 20.50
CA SER A 218 0.61 10.55 21.75
C SER A 218 -0.13 11.13 22.97
N GLN A 219 -0.78 12.29 22.82
CA GLN A 219 -1.57 12.91 23.90
C GLN A 219 -2.73 12.03 24.37
N TYR A 220 -3.35 11.26 23.46
CA TYR A 220 -4.43 10.35 23.83
C TYR A 220 -3.89 9.18 24.66
N ARG A 221 -2.73 8.62 24.28
CA ARG A 221 -2.06 7.55 25.03
C ARG A 221 -1.57 7.99 26.41
N GLN A 222 -1.22 9.26 26.58
CA GLN A 222 -0.87 9.80 27.92
C GLN A 222 -2.06 9.74 28.89
N VAL A 223 -3.28 9.88 28.38
CA VAL A 223 -4.52 9.80 29.18
C VAL A 223 -5.05 8.36 29.26
N HIS A 224 -4.83 7.56 28.21
CA HIS A 224 -5.28 6.18 28.07
C HIS A 224 -4.08 5.25 27.77
N PRO A 225 -3.26 4.92 28.78
CA PRO A 225 -2.02 4.16 28.59
C PRO A 225 -2.24 2.70 28.18
N ASP A 226 -3.47 2.20 28.33
CA ASP A 226 -3.92 0.87 27.94
C ASP A 226 -4.26 0.76 26.44
N VAL A 227 -4.36 1.88 25.73
CA VAL A 227 -4.71 1.90 24.31
C VAL A 227 -3.49 1.52 23.46
N ALA A 228 -3.74 0.66 22.47
CA ALA A 228 -2.72 0.21 21.52
C ALA A 228 -1.94 1.37 20.88
N PRO A 229 -0.62 1.20 20.65
CA PRO A 229 0.24 2.25 20.11
C PRO A 229 -0.17 2.69 18.70
N SER A 230 -0.84 1.82 17.96
CA SER A 230 -1.32 2.06 16.60
C SER A 230 -2.62 1.31 16.32
N ARG A 231 -3.33 1.75 15.28
CA ARG A 231 -4.44 1.02 14.67
C ARG A 231 -3.99 0.40 13.37
N THR A 232 -4.25 -0.89 13.20
CA THR A 232 -3.84 -1.65 12.02
C THR A 232 -5.00 -1.91 11.08
N SER A 233 -4.75 -1.76 9.78
CA SER A 233 -5.64 -2.18 8.71
C SER A 233 -4.83 -2.98 7.71
N SER A 234 -5.40 -4.05 7.18
CA SER A 234 -4.66 -4.94 6.29
C SER A 234 -5.47 -5.23 5.04
N LEU A 235 -4.79 -5.36 3.89
CA LEU A 235 -5.40 -5.69 2.61
C LEU A 235 -4.72 -6.92 2.02
N LEU A 236 -5.50 -7.75 1.34
CA LEU A 236 -5.00 -8.80 0.46
C LEU A 236 -5.37 -8.43 -0.98
N VAL A 237 -4.38 -8.41 -1.86
CA VAL A 237 -4.56 -8.20 -3.30
C VAL A 237 -4.15 -9.47 -4.04
N VAL A 238 -5.09 -10.07 -4.76
CA VAL A 238 -4.87 -11.23 -5.61
C VAL A 238 -4.86 -10.77 -7.05
N THR A 239 -3.79 -11.03 -7.80
CA THR A 239 -3.64 -10.59 -9.19
C THR A 239 -3.27 -11.75 -10.12
N GLY A 240 -4.06 -11.96 -11.16
CA GLY A 240 -3.84 -13.03 -12.15
C GLY A 240 -4.18 -12.58 -13.58
N GLU A 241 -3.88 -13.43 -14.57
CA GLU A 241 -4.11 -13.13 -15.99
C GLU A 241 -5.60 -13.20 -16.37
N GLU A 242 -6.35 -14.09 -15.73
CA GLU A 242 -7.78 -14.30 -15.97
C GLU A 242 -8.58 -14.18 -14.67
N LEU A 243 -9.81 -13.63 -14.77
CA LEU A 243 -10.66 -13.44 -13.61
C LEU A 243 -11.06 -14.77 -12.95
N ASP A 244 -11.36 -15.80 -13.74
CA ASP A 244 -11.76 -17.12 -13.23
C ASP A 244 -10.64 -17.77 -12.40
N ILE A 245 -9.39 -17.56 -12.80
CA ILE A 245 -8.20 -18.00 -12.06
C ILE A 245 -8.09 -17.23 -10.74
N VAL A 246 -8.25 -15.91 -10.77
CA VAL A 246 -8.25 -15.08 -9.54
C VAL A 246 -9.34 -15.52 -8.57
N ASP A 247 -10.55 -15.76 -9.05
CA ASP A 247 -11.66 -16.22 -8.20
C ASP A 247 -11.42 -17.65 -7.67
N ALA A 248 -10.75 -18.53 -8.42
CA ALA A 248 -10.35 -19.86 -7.96
C ALA A 248 -9.34 -19.80 -6.80
N ILE A 249 -8.29 -18.98 -6.92
CA ILE A 249 -7.29 -18.79 -5.85
C ILE A 249 -7.93 -18.22 -4.59
N VAL A 250 -8.81 -17.23 -4.76
CA VAL A 250 -9.60 -16.69 -3.64
C VAL A 250 -10.41 -17.79 -2.96
N ALA A 251 -11.06 -18.68 -3.73
CA ALA A 251 -11.82 -19.79 -3.20
C ALA A 251 -10.95 -20.79 -2.43
N GLU A 252 -9.73 -21.06 -2.92
CA GLU A 252 -8.76 -21.93 -2.24
C GLU A 252 -8.29 -21.33 -0.91
N ILE A 253 -7.91 -20.05 -0.90
CA ILE A 253 -7.56 -19.33 0.35
C ILE A 253 -8.73 -19.44 1.35
N LEU A 254 -9.96 -19.14 0.90
CA LEU A 254 -11.15 -19.23 1.74
C LEU A 254 -11.47 -20.66 2.21
N ALA A 255 -11.10 -21.69 1.44
CA ALA A 255 -11.34 -23.08 1.81
C ALA A 255 -10.47 -23.52 2.99
N VAL A 256 -9.23 -23.02 3.06
CA VAL A 256 -8.26 -23.36 4.11
C VAL A 256 -8.45 -22.52 5.36
N LEU A 257 -8.90 -21.27 5.22
CA LEU A 257 -9.17 -20.39 6.36
C LEU A 257 -10.27 -20.93 7.28
N SER A 258 -10.05 -20.74 8.57
CA SER A 258 -11.01 -21.00 9.62
C SER A 258 -12.29 -20.18 9.39
N PRO A 259 -13.46 -20.67 9.84
CA PRO A 259 -14.70 -19.90 9.76
C PRO A 259 -14.59 -18.49 10.38
N ARG A 260 -13.77 -18.33 11.43
CA ARG A 260 -13.58 -17.03 12.08
C ARG A 260 -12.76 -16.07 11.23
N ALA A 261 -11.64 -16.52 10.65
CA ALA A 261 -10.83 -15.70 9.77
C ALA A 261 -11.59 -15.30 8.50
N ARG A 262 -12.36 -16.22 7.91
CA ARG A 262 -13.22 -15.93 6.76
C ARG A 262 -14.19 -14.78 6.98
N LEU A 263 -14.82 -14.70 8.16
CA LEU A 263 -15.76 -13.63 8.49
C LEU A 263 -15.11 -12.24 8.60
N ARG A 264 -13.78 -12.18 8.72
CA ARG A 264 -12.99 -10.94 8.79
C ARG A 264 -12.39 -10.55 7.44
N LEU A 265 -12.48 -11.41 6.43
CA LEU A 265 -12.02 -11.14 5.07
C LEU A 265 -13.18 -10.58 4.23
N LEU A 266 -13.12 -9.30 3.90
CA LEU A 266 -14.20 -8.57 3.26
C LEU A 266 -13.76 -8.04 1.90
N ARG A 267 -14.43 -8.45 0.82
CA ARG A 267 -14.13 -7.92 -0.53
C ARG A 267 -14.38 -6.41 -0.55
N LEU A 268 -13.43 -5.62 -1.04
CA LEU A 268 -13.55 -4.16 -1.16
C LEU A 268 -14.40 -3.74 -2.36
N THR A 269 -15.69 -4.09 -2.33
CA THR A 269 -16.61 -3.84 -3.44
C THR A 269 -16.70 -2.34 -3.77
N GLY A 270 -16.44 -2.01 -5.04
CA GLY A 270 -16.41 -0.64 -5.57
C GLY A 270 -15.16 0.17 -5.19
N ARG A 271 -14.18 -0.45 -4.52
CA ARG A 271 -12.94 0.19 -4.03
C ARG A 271 -11.67 -0.61 -4.33
N GLN A 272 -11.76 -1.52 -5.28
CA GLN A 272 -10.67 -2.41 -5.72
C GLN A 272 -9.40 -1.63 -6.10
N HIS A 273 -9.58 -0.48 -6.76
CA HIS A 273 -8.48 0.40 -7.18
C HIS A 273 -7.65 0.94 -6.01
N LEU A 274 -8.25 1.17 -4.84
CA LEU A 274 -7.51 1.71 -3.69
C LEU A 274 -6.46 0.72 -3.19
N GLY A 275 -6.84 -0.56 -3.04
CA GLY A 275 -5.89 -1.58 -2.59
C GLY A 275 -4.81 -1.88 -3.62
N LEU A 276 -5.15 -1.85 -4.92
CA LEU A 276 -4.14 -2.03 -5.97
C LEU A 276 -3.13 -0.86 -6.00
N LEU A 277 -3.59 0.38 -5.81
CA LEU A 277 -2.70 1.53 -5.69
C LEU A 277 -1.76 1.39 -4.49
N GLN A 278 -2.27 0.96 -3.33
CA GLN A 278 -1.43 0.68 -2.16
C GLN A 278 -0.45 -0.47 -2.39
N ALA A 279 -0.90 -1.56 -3.03
CA ALA A 279 -0.04 -2.66 -3.41
C ALA A 279 1.08 -2.22 -4.36
N SER A 280 0.91 -1.09 -5.06
CA SER A 280 1.91 -0.48 -5.94
C SER A 280 2.77 0.59 -5.23
N CYS A 281 2.85 0.54 -3.89
CA CYS A 281 3.56 1.50 -3.04
C CYS A 281 3.09 2.97 -3.16
N LEU A 282 1.85 3.20 -3.61
CA LEU A 282 1.28 4.54 -3.64
C LEU A 282 0.48 4.82 -2.35
N PRO A 283 0.62 6.01 -1.72
CA PRO A 283 0.04 6.32 -0.42
C PRO A 283 -1.46 6.64 -0.47
N VAL A 284 -2.25 5.77 -1.10
CA VAL A 284 -3.68 5.97 -1.34
C VAL A 284 -4.50 5.21 -0.31
N TYR A 285 -4.91 5.90 0.75
CA TYR A 285 -5.55 5.25 1.89
C TYR A 285 -7.08 5.23 1.79
N GLY A 286 -7.68 4.08 2.11
CA GLY A 286 -9.14 3.90 2.08
C GLY A 286 -9.92 4.80 3.04
N TRP A 287 -9.32 5.16 4.19
CA TRP A 287 -9.97 6.09 5.14
C TRP A 287 -10.01 7.53 4.64
N GLN A 288 -9.09 7.91 3.74
CA GLN A 288 -9.05 9.23 3.09
C GLN A 288 -9.94 9.28 1.84
N ASN A 289 -10.10 8.15 1.15
CA ASN A 289 -10.78 8.05 -0.14
C ASN A 289 -12.13 7.35 0.00
N GLN A 290 -13.19 8.14 0.21
CA GLN A 290 -14.51 7.60 0.53
C GLN A 290 -15.40 7.26 -0.67
N LYS A 291 -14.97 7.57 -1.90
CA LYS A 291 -15.78 7.31 -3.10
C LYS A 291 -15.80 5.81 -3.41
N THR A 292 -16.94 5.34 -3.91
CA THR A 292 -17.14 3.97 -4.38
C THR A 292 -17.59 3.99 -5.82
N PHE A 293 -17.07 3.06 -6.61
CA PHE A 293 -17.56 2.81 -7.96
C PHE A 293 -18.73 1.83 -7.86
N THR A 294 -19.95 2.35 -8.05
CA THR A 294 -21.15 1.54 -8.24
C THR A 294 -21.40 1.45 -9.76
N ARG A 295 -21.51 0.23 -10.27
CA ARG A 295 -21.57 -0.13 -11.70
C ARG A 295 -22.32 0.88 -12.60
N THR A 296 -21.71 1.30 -13.72
CA THR A 296 -22.44 1.70 -14.93
C THR A 296 -22.48 0.54 -15.91
N THR A 297 -23.51 -0.30 -15.82
CA THR A 297 -24.00 -1.06 -16.97
C THR A 297 -25.15 -0.28 -17.61
N LYS A 298 -24.86 0.60 -18.55
CA LYS A 298 -25.83 0.88 -19.62
C LYS A 298 -25.68 -0.23 -20.65
N SER A 299 -26.33 -1.37 -20.39
CA SER A 299 -26.80 -2.25 -21.45
C SER A 299 -27.83 -1.48 -22.27
N GLY A 300 -27.67 -1.49 -23.59
CA GLY A 300 -28.47 -0.69 -24.50
C GLY A 300 -29.97 -0.89 -24.33
N VAL A 301 -30.72 0.19 -24.51
CA VAL A 301 -32.08 0.15 -25.04
C VAL A 301 -32.09 1.11 -26.23
N VAL A 302 -32.28 0.52 -27.40
CA VAL A 302 -32.70 1.21 -28.61
C VAL A 302 -34.13 1.68 -28.39
N ALA A 303 -34.38 2.97 -28.60
CA ALA A 303 -35.61 3.50 -29.16
C ALA A 303 -35.25 4.78 -29.91
#